data_AF-A0A4W4FIW6-F1
#
_entry.id   AF-A0A4W4FIW6-F1
#
_cell.length_a   1.000
_cell.length_b   1.000
_cell.length_c   1.000
_cell.angle_alpha   90.00
_cell.angle_beta   90.00
_cell.angle_gamma   90.00
#
_symmetry.space_group_name_H-M   'P 1'
#
loop_
_entity.id
_entity.type
_entity.pdbx_description
1 polymer ?
#
loop_
_entity_poly.entity_id
_entity_poly.type
_entity_poly.pdbx_seq_one_letter_code
_entity_poly.pdbx_strand_id
1 'polypeptide(L)'
;MILQQKILGCDFFNKVCGHLKLLEKEYFGLEFRHHNGNYVWLELLKPLVKQIKSNDVGFRFIVKFFPPDPGQLQRSLTRYLFALQIKQDLSSGSLTCHDNSAALLVSHILQAELGDYDEEVDVHHLEIKQYVPNQEYLDHKIIRFHKKHRGHSPAQSDIHLLEVARKLDMYGIRPHPANDGEGMRISLAVTHMGILVFQVTGKYQ
;
A
#
# COMPACT_ATOMS: atom_id res chain seq x y z
N MET A 1 -24.83 8.06 27.85
CA MET A 1 -24.43 8.61 26.53
C MET A 1 -23.23 9.56 26.55
N ILE A 2 -22.66 9.98 27.69
CA ILE A 2 -21.52 10.93 27.71
C ILE A 2 -20.16 10.22 27.47
N LEU A 3 -20.05 8.91 27.75
CA LEU A 3 -18.80 8.14 27.61
C LEU A 3 -18.35 7.91 26.15
N GLN A 4 -19.27 7.89 25.17
CA GLN A 4 -18.90 7.68 23.76
C GLN A 4 -18.23 8.92 23.13
N GLN A 5 -18.38 10.11 23.71
CA GLN A 5 -17.81 11.35 23.17
C GLN A 5 -16.31 11.55 23.46
N LYS A 6 -15.65 10.62 24.17
CA LYS A 6 -14.23 10.75 24.58
C LYS A 6 -13.30 9.68 24.00
N ILE A 7 -13.77 8.81 23.11
CA ILE A 7 -12.92 7.78 22.51
C ILE A 7 -11.73 8.46 21.84
N LEU A 8 -10.51 8.16 22.29
CA LEU A 8 -9.29 8.67 21.68
C LEU A 8 -9.00 7.90 20.40
N GLY A 9 -8.31 8.55 19.46
CA GLY A 9 -7.85 7.89 18.23
C GLY A 9 -7.03 6.62 18.52
N CYS A 10 -6.23 6.61 19.59
CA CYS A 10 -5.45 5.45 20.02
C CYS A 10 -6.33 4.26 20.42
N ASP A 11 -7.43 4.49 21.13
CA ASP A 11 -8.31 3.42 21.61
C ASP A 11 -9.03 2.76 20.43
N PHE A 12 -9.48 3.59 19.48
CA PHE A 12 -10.09 3.10 18.25
C PHE A 12 -9.10 2.32 17.38
N PHE A 13 -7.89 2.87 17.15
CA PHE A 13 -6.84 2.18 16.41
C PHE A 13 -6.45 0.84 17.06
N ASN A 14 -6.28 0.81 18.39
CA ASN A 14 -5.99 -0.41 19.13
C ASN A 14 -7.12 -1.44 19.01
N LYS A 15 -8.39 -1.01 18.96
CA LYS A 15 -9.52 -1.90 18.74
C LYS A 15 -9.51 -2.53 17.35
N VAL A 16 -9.16 -1.76 16.31
CA VAL A 16 -8.96 -2.31 14.95
C VAL A 16 -7.82 -3.32 14.92
N CYS A 17 -6.66 -2.96 15.49
CA CYS A 17 -5.51 -3.88 15.56
C CYS A 17 -5.84 -5.15 16.35
N GLY A 18 -6.57 -5.04 17.45
CA GLY A 18 -7.03 -6.17 18.24
C GLY A 18 -7.98 -7.08 17.48
N HIS A 19 -8.90 -6.53 16.68
CA HIS A 19 -9.78 -7.30 15.79
C HIS A 19 -8.98 -8.09 14.75
N LEU A 20 -7.96 -7.47 14.14
CA LEU A 20 -7.06 -8.12 13.20
C LEU A 20 -6.07 -9.10 13.88
N LYS A 21 -5.96 -9.08 15.22
CA LYS A 21 -4.91 -9.78 15.98
C LYS A 21 -3.50 -9.34 15.56
N LEU A 22 -3.35 -8.07 15.20
CA LEU A 22 -2.09 -7.48 14.75
C LEU A 22 -1.19 -7.11 15.94
N LEU A 23 -0.01 -7.70 15.99
CA LEU A 23 0.98 -7.45 17.04
C LEU A 23 1.91 -6.28 16.70
N GLU A 24 2.42 -6.24 15.46
CA GLU A 24 3.35 -5.22 14.95
C GLU A 24 2.58 -4.01 14.40
N LYS A 25 1.74 -3.40 15.24
CA LYS A 25 0.84 -2.31 14.86
C LYS A 25 1.54 -0.97 14.59
N GLU A 26 2.78 -0.82 15.05
CA GLU A 26 3.59 0.39 14.91
C GLU A 26 3.83 0.80 13.45
N TYR A 27 3.74 -0.15 12.51
CA TYR A 27 3.90 0.12 11.07
C TYR A 27 2.67 0.71 10.40
N PHE A 28 1.51 0.71 11.06
CA PHE A 28 0.23 1.01 10.43
C PHE A 28 -0.42 2.26 11.03
N GLY A 29 -1.39 2.79 10.28
CA GLY A 29 -2.28 3.83 10.76
C GLY A 29 -3.64 3.74 10.10
N LEU A 30 -4.54 4.61 10.54
CA LEU A 30 -5.84 4.81 9.91
C LEU A 30 -5.84 6.17 9.22
N GLU A 31 -6.28 6.19 7.97
CA GLU A 31 -6.64 7.44 7.28
C GLU A 31 -8.15 7.48 7.04
N PHE A 32 -8.70 8.69 6.95
CA PHE A 32 -10.08 8.91 6.58
C PHE A 32 -10.17 10.10 5.63
N ARG A 33 -11.24 10.13 4.83
CA ARG A 33 -11.47 11.23 3.90
C ARG A 33 -12.00 12.44 4.68
N HIS A 34 -11.23 13.51 4.67
CA HIS A 34 -11.61 14.78 5.28
C HIS A 34 -12.61 15.54 4.39
N HIS A 35 -13.31 16.53 4.96
CA HIS A 35 -14.37 17.27 4.25
C HIS A 35 -13.87 18.08 3.04
N ASN A 36 -12.57 18.35 2.95
CA ASN A 36 -11.93 18.96 1.78
C ASN A 36 -11.58 17.94 0.68
N GLY A 37 -11.97 16.68 0.85
CA GLY A 37 -11.76 15.61 -0.13
C GLY A 37 -10.45 14.84 0.04
N ASN A 38 -9.48 15.36 0.80
CA ASN A 38 -8.17 14.74 1.01
C ASN A 38 -8.21 13.68 2.10
N TYR A 39 -7.33 12.68 1.99
CA TYR A 39 -7.10 11.73 3.08
C TYR A 39 -6.20 12.35 4.14
N VAL A 40 -6.57 12.17 5.40
CA VAL A 40 -5.79 12.61 6.56
C VAL A 40 -5.66 11.46 7.56
N TRP A 41 -4.51 11.42 8.24
CA TRP A 41 -4.26 10.43 9.29
C TRP A 41 -5.11 10.71 10.52
N LEU A 42 -5.61 9.64 11.14
CA LEU A 42 -6.19 9.69 12.47
C LEU A 42 -5.13 10.10 13.50
N GLU A 43 -5.39 11.19 14.21
CA GLU A 43 -4.56 11.65 15.31
C GLU A 43 -4.86 10.83 16.57
N LEU A 44 -3.87 10.04 17.03
CA LEU A 44 -4.08 9.08 18.12
C LEU A 44 -4.39 9.73 19.47
N LEU A 45 -3.86 10.94 19.72
CA LEU A 45 -4.01 11.66 20.99
C LEU A 45 -5.25 12.55 21.04
N LYS A 46 -5.98 12.71 19.92
CA LYS A 46 -7.19 13.54 19.88
C LYS A 46 -8.44 12.66 19.96
N PRO A 47 -9.50 13.12 20.66
CA PRO A 47 -10.80 12.47 20.61
C PRO A 47 -11.34 12.36 19.18
N LEU A 48 -11.93 11.22 18.85
CA LEU A 48 -12.54 10.97 17.54
C LEU A 48 -13.53 12.06 17.13
N VAL A 49 -14.39 12.46 18.07
CA VAL A 49 -15.42 13.50 17.84
C VAL A 49 -14.85 14.87 17.49
N LYS A 50 -13.57 15.14 17.77
CA LYS A 50 -12.91 16.39 17.38
C LYS A 50 -12.32 16.33 15.97
N GLN A 51 -12.17 15.13 15.41
CA GLN A 51 -11.57 14.90 14.10
C GLN A 51 -12.62 14.56 13.04
N ILE A 52 -13.70 13.89 13.47
CA ILE A 52 -14.72 13.32 12.59
C ILE A 52 -16.02 14.08 12.80
N LYS A 53 -16.51 14.72 11.74
CA LYS A 53 -17.74 15.53 11.78
C LYS A 53 -18.99 14.78 11.29
N SER A 54 -18.81 13.66 10.57
CA SER A 54 -19.89 12.84 10.01
C SER A 54 -19.89 11.46 10.64
N ASN A 55 -21.06 10.86 10.83
CA ASN A 55 -21.18 9.49 11.32
C ASN A 55 -20.93 8.45 10.22
N ASP A 56 -20.98 8.85 8.95
CA ASP A 56 -20.72 7.99 7.80
C ASP A 56 -19.30 8.23 7.26
N VAL A 57 -18.30 7.83 8.05
CA VAL A 57 -16.88 7.99 7.68
C VAL A 57 -16.22 6.62 7.57
N GLY A 58 -15.80 6.30 6.35
CA GLY A 58 -14.95 5.15 6.07
C GLY A 58 -13.49 5.42 6.46
N PHE A 59 -12.89 4.48 7.17
CA PHE A 59 -11.46 4.46 7.45
C PHE A 59 -10.75 3.48 6.52
N ARG A 60 -9.53 3.84 6.13
CA ARG A 60 -8.60 2.92 5.47
C ARG A 60 -7.48 2.59 6.43
N PHE A 61 -7.14 1.31 6.51
CA PHE A 61 -6.00 0.83 7.27
C PHE A 61 -4.79 0.74 6.34
N ILE A 62 -3.79 1.60 6.57
CA ILE A 62 -2.69 1.85 5.63
C ILE A 62 -1.36 1.65 6.35
N VAL A 63 -0.35 1.15 5.62
CA VAL A 63 1.03 1.14 6.10
C VAL A 63 1.55 2.58 6.16
N LYS A 64 1.93 3.01 7.36
CA LYS A 64 2.44 4.36 7.64
C LYS A 64 3.97 4.42 7.61
N PHE A 65 4.63 3.37 8.10
CA PHE A 65 6.09 3.31 8.18
C PHE A 65 6.58 2.05 7.47
N PHE A 66 7.33 2.25 6.40
CA PHE A 66 7.94 1.16 5.65
C PHE A 66 9.35 0.90 6.20
N PRO A 67 9.64 -0.30 6.75
CA PRO A 67 10.98 -0.63 7.15
C PRO A 67 11.87 -0.78 5.90
N PRO A 68 13.16 -0.40 5.97
CA PRO A 68 14.08 -0.56 4.84
C PRO A 68 14.34 -2.03 4.50
N ASP A 69 14.19 -2.92 5.49
CA ASP A 69 14.32 -4.37 5.32
C ASP A 69 13.02 -5.07 5.74
N PRO A 70 12.28 -5.73 4.82
CA PRO A 70 11.08 -6.48 5.16
C PRO A 70 11.37 -7.69 6.05
N GLY A 71 12.62 -8.14 6.17
CA GLY A 71 13.05 -9.14 7.16
C GLY A 71 12.83 -8.70 8.62
N GLN A 72 12.62 -7.39 8.86
CA GLN A 72 12.24 -6.88 10.17
C GLN A 72 10.81 -7.27 10.57
N LEU A 73 9.94 -7.55 9.59
CA LEU A 73 8.56 -7.98 9.85
C LEU A 73 8.55 -9.43 10.32
N GLN A 74 8.30 -9.65 11.61
CA GLN A 74 8.39 -10.97 12.22
C GLN A 74 7.13 -11.81 11.99
N ARG A 75 5.94 -11.18 11.96
CA ARG A 75 4.67 -11.91 11.87
C ARG A 75 4.21 -12.08 10.42
N SER A 76 3.68 -13.26 10.11
CA SER A 76 3.11 -13.57 8.80
C SER A 76 1.96 -12.64 8.42
N LEU A 77 1.07 -12.33 9.37
CA LEU A 77 -0.01 -11.37 9.16
C LEU A 77 0.52 -9.99 8.76
N THR A 78 1.60 -9.52 9.40
CA THR A 78 2.20 -8.22 9.07
C THR A 78 2.72 -8.21 7.65
N ARG A 79 3.48 -9.26 7.24
CA ARG A 79 3.97 -9.40 5.86
C ARG A 79 2.83 -9.44 4.84
N TYR A 80 1.76 -10.17 5.14
CA TYR A 80 0.56 -10.21 4.31
C TYR A 80 -0.10 -8.84 4.15
N LEU A 81 -0.28 -8.08 5.24
CA LEU A 81 -0.86 -6.73 5.17
C LEU A 81 0.04 -5.76 4.38
N PHE A 82 1.36 -5.90 4.48
CA PHE A 82 2.29 -5.16 3.63
C PHE A 82 2.18 -5.56 2.16
N ALA A 83 2.02 -6.85 1.86
CA ALA A 83 1.80 -7.33 0.48
C ALA A 83 0.51 -6.75 -0.11
N LEU A 84 -0.57 -6.69 0.68
CA LEU A 84 -1.82 -6.01 0.28
C LEU A 84 -1.62 -4.52 0.02
N GLN A 85 -0.80 -3.84 0.83
CA GLN A 85 -0.48 -2.43 0.60
C GLN A 85 0.27 -2.24 -0.72
N ILE A 86 1.27 -3.07 -1.02
CA ILE A 86 2.02 -3.01 -2.28
C ILE A 86 1.08 -3.26 -3.47
N LYS A 87 0.18 -4.25 -3.38
CA LYS A 87 -0.85 -4.49 -4.38
C LYS A 87 -1.74 -3.26 -4.61
N GLN A 88 -2.19 -2.62 -3.53
CA GLN A 88 -2.99 -1.39 -3.63
C GLN A 88 -2.20 -0.25 -4.28
N ASP A 89 -0.93 -0.09 -3.92
CA ASP A 89 -0.07 0.96 -4.46
C ASP A 89 0.25 0.75 -5.94
N LEU A 90 0.42 -0.50 -6.38
CA LEU A 90 0.54 -0.85 -7.80
C LEU A 90 -0.75 -0.51 -8.57
N SER A 91 -1.90 -0.96 -8.07
CA SER A 91 -3.19 -0.76 -8.75
C SER A 91 -3.58 0.72 -8.88
N SER A 92 -3.21 1.53 -7.89
CA SER A 92 -3.47 2.97 -7.89
C SER A 92 -2.42 3.78 -8.65
N GLY A 93 -1.33 3.15 -9.10
CA GLY A 93 -0.19 3.82 -9.73
C GLY A 93 0.69 4.61 -8.76
N SER A 94 0.49 4.47 -7.45
CA SER A 94 1.31 5.13 -6.43
C SER A 94 2.72 4.55 -6.32
N LEU A 95 2.87 3.24 -6.57
CA LEU A 95 4.18 2.57 -6.67
C LEU A 95 4.60 2.48 -8.13
N THR A 96 5.26 3.53 -8.64
CA THR A 96 5.76 3.52 -10.01
C THR A 96 7.04 2.69 -10.11
N CYS A 97 7.11 1.87 -11.16
CA CYS A 97 8.27 1.05 -11.48
C CYS A 97 8.24 0.68 -12.98
N HIS A 98 9.35 0.14 -13.49
CA HIS A 98 9.41 -0.31 -14.87
C HIS A 98 8.57 -1.58 -15.09
N ASP A 99 8.12 -1.80 -16.33
CA ASP A 99 7.26 -2.91 -16.74
C ASP A 99 7.69 -4.30 -16.22
N ASN A 100 8.99 -4.62 -16.29
CA ASN A 100 9.47 -5.93 -15.81
C ASN A 100 9.29 -6.10 -14.28
N SER A 101 9.43 -5.02 -13.50
CA SER A 101 9.24 -5.05 -12.05
C SER A 101 7.76 -5.13 -11.71
N ALA A 102 6.92 -4.35 -12.40
CA ALA A 102 5.47 -4.43 -12.29
C ALA A 102 4.97 -5.86 -12.57
N ALA A 103 5.36 -6.44 -13.70
CA ALA A 103 4.97 -7.80 -14.07
C ALA A 103 5.46 -8.86 -13.06
N LEU A 104 6.69 -8.73 -12.55
CA LEU A 104 7.22 -9.62 -11.53
C LEU A 104 6.44 -9.51 -10.21
N LEU A 105 6.13 -8.30 -9.75
CA LEU A 105 5.33 -8.09 -8.54
C LEU A 105 3.93 -8.70 -8.68
N VAL A 106 3.25 -8.43 -9.80
CA VAL A 106 1.92 -9.00 -10.06
C VAL A 106 1.97 -10.53 -10.09
N SER A 107 3.02 -11.13 -10.67
CA SER A 107 3.15 -12.60 -10.68
C SER A 107 3.26 -13.23 -9.29
N HIS A 108 3.87 -12.54 -8.32
CA HIS A 108 3.90 -12.99 -6.92
C HIS A 108 2.52 -12.83 -6.25
N ILE A 109 1.78 -11.77 -6.59
CA ILE A 109 0.40 -11.58 -6.12
C ILE A 109 -0.50 -12.71 -6.65
N LEU A 110 -0.38 -13.08 -7.93
CA LEU A 110 -1.13 -14.20 -8.51
C LEU A 110 -0.80 -15.51 -7.79
N GLN A 111 0.48 -15.82 -7.60
CA GLN A 111 0.88 -17.03 -6.87
C GLN A 111 0.33 -17.06 -5.44
N ALA A 112 0.24 -15.91 -4.76
CA ALA A 112 -0.32 -15.83 -3.41
C ALA A 112 -1.85 -16.03 -3.37
N GLU A 113 -2.57 -15.55 -4.38
CA GLU A 113 -4.04 -15.59 -4.44
C GLU A 113 -4.60 -16.85 -5.10
N LEU A 114 -3.98 -17.30 -6.20
CA LEU A 114 -4.45 -18.39 -7.06
C LEU A 114 -3.68 -19.70 -6.84
N GLY A 115 -2.45 -19.62 -6.34
CA GLY A 115 -1.55 -20.76 -6.27
C GLY A 115 -0.76 -20.96 -7.57
N ASP A 116 -0.46 -22.21 -7.90
CA ASP A 116 0.29 -22.56 -9.10
C ASP A 116 -0.47 -22.16 -10.36
N TYR A 117 0.27 -21.69 -11.38
CA TYR A 117 -0.29 -21.27 -12.65
C TYR A 117 -1.22 -22.31 -13.29
N ASP A 118 -2.38 -21.82 -13.74
CA ASP A 118 -3.33 -22.52 -14.58
C ASP A 118 -3.79 -21.58 -15.70
N GLU A 119 -3.72 -22.03 -16.96
CA GLU A 119 -3.93 -21.15 -18.11
C GLU A 119 -5.32 -20.51 -18.15
N GLU A 120 -6.37 -21.28 -17.88
CA GLU A 120 -7.74 -20.78 -17.94
C GLU A 120 -8.03 -19.86 -16.75
N VAL A 121 -7.59 -20.25 -15.55
CA VAL A 121 -7.80 -19.45 -14.33
C VAL A 121 -7.06 -18.12 -14.39
N ASP A 122 -5.78 -18.12 -14.78
CA ASP A 122 -4.95 -16.92 -14.80
C ASP A 122 -5.41 -15.91 -15.85
N VAL A 123 -5.73 -16.38 -17.07
CA VAL A 123 -6.23 -15.50 -18.14
C VAL A 123 -7.55 -14.86 -17.70
N HIS A 124 -8.50 -15.65 -17.20
CA HIS A 124 -9.78 -15.12 -16.74
C HIS A 124 -9.60 -14.13 -15.57
N HIS A 125 -8.71 -14.43 -14.63
CA HIS A 125 -8.47 -13.56 -13.47
C HIS A 125 -7.85 -12.21 -13.87
N LEU A 126 -6.92 -12.20 -14.83
CA LEU A 126 -6.31 -10.99 -15.35
C LEU A 126 -7.29 -10.14 -16.18
N GLU A 127 -8.30 -10.75 -16.81
CA GLU A 127 -9.36 -10.00 -17.50
C GLU A 127 -10.28 -9.25 -16.52
N ILE A 128 -10.63 -9.85 -15.38
CA ILE A 128 -11.62 -9.28 -14.45
C ILE A 128 -11.00 -8.40 -13.37
N LYS A 129 -9.67 -8.44 -13.17
CA LYS A 129 -8.99 -7.76 -12.06
C LYS A 129 -7.73 -7.04 -12.52
N GLN A 130 -7.71 -5.74 -12.26
CA GLN A 130 -6.60 -4.86 -12.59
C GLN A 130 -5.64 -4.67 -11.40
N TYR A 131 -4.37 -5.03 -11.60
CA TYR A 131 -3.27 -4.90 -10.64
C TYR A 131 -2.34 -3.73 -10.94
N VAL A 132 -2.28 -3.29 -12.20
CA VAL A 132 -1.47 -2.17 -12.67
C VAL A 132 -2.20 -1.39 -13.78
N PRO A 133 -1.94 -0.08 -13.96
CA PRO A 133 -2.66 0.73 -14.95
C PRO A 133 -2.56 0.24 -16.40
N ASN A 134 -1.42 -0.34 -16.79
CA ASN A 134 -1.12 -0.80 -18.15
C ASN A 134 -1.08 -2.34 -18.28
N GLN A 135 -1.92 -3.04 -17.50
CA GLN A 135 -1.86 -4.50 -17.33
C GLN A 135 -1.90 -5.30 -18.64
N GLU A 136 -2.79 -4.96 -19.58
CA GLU A 136 -2.97 -5.70 -20.84
C GLU A 136 -1.65 -5.84 -21.64
N TYR A 137 -0.79 -4.81 -21.60
CA TYR A 137 0.53 -4.85 -22.27
C TYR A 137 1.53 -5.77 -21.55
N LEU A 138 1.26 -6.12 -20.30
CA LEU A 138 2.13 -6.85 -19.40
C LEU A 138 1.69 -8.30 -19.15
N ASP A 139 0.48 -8.70 -19.52
CA ASP A 139 -0.08 -10.04 -19.22
C ASP A 139 0.85 -11.18 -19.63
N HIS A 140 1.41 -11.13 -20.84
CA HIS A 140 2.37 -12.13 -21.30
C HIS A 140 3.64 -12.23 -20.42
N LYS A 141 4.10 -11.11 -19.85
CA LYS A 141 5.24 -11.09 -18.90
C LYS A 141 4.81 -11.59 -17.52
N ILE A 142 3.63 -11.19 -17.06
CA ILE A 142 3.05 -11.62 -15.77
C ILE A 142 2.95 -13.15 -15.76
N ILE A 143 2.30 -13.73 -16.77
CA ILE A 143 2.13 -15.18 -16.95
C ILE A 143 3.50 -15.88 -17.03
N ARG A 144 4.46 -15.31 -17.79
CA ARG A 144 5.80 -15.88 -17.89
C ARG A 144 6.53 -15.95 -16.55
N PHE A 145 6.34 -14.97 -15.67
CA PHE A 145 6.92 -15.01 -14.32
C PHE A 145 6.15 -15.97 -13.41
N HIS A 146 4.82 -15.97 -13.45
CA HIS A 146 3.99 -16.81 -12.58
C HIS A 146 4.24 -18.30 -12.81
N LYS A 147 4.42 -18.73 -14.07
CA LYS A 147 4.85 -20.10 -14.42
C LYS A 147 6.13 -20.57 -13.70
N LYS A 148 6.98 -19.65 -13.24
CA LYS A 148 8.24 -19.97 -12.53
C LYS A 148 8.09 -20.10 -11.03
N HIS A 149 6.95 -19.72 -10.46
CA HIS A 149 6.72 -19.68 -9.01
C HIS A 149 6.07 -20.96 -8.46
N ARG A 150 5.99 -22.00 -9.29
CA ARG A 150 5.35 -23.27 -8.95
C ARG A 150 5.85 -23.83 -7.62
N GLY A 151 4.92 -24.20 -6.75
CA GLY A 151 5.18 -24.77 -5.43
C GLY A 151 5.45 -23.72 -4.34
N HIS A 152 5.45 -22.42 -4.65
CA HIS A 152 5.52 -21.38 -3.63
C HIS A 152 4.18 -21.26 -2.90
N SER A 153 4.24 -21.31 -1.57
CA SER A 153 3.10 -20.99 -0.71
C SER A 153 2.79 -19.49 -0.72
N PRO A 154 1.56 -19.07 -0.34
CA PRO A 154 1.21 -17.65 -0.24
C PRO A 154 2.18 -16.84 0.63
N ALA A 155 2.61 -17.40 1.76
CA ALA A 155 3.56 -16.73 2.66
C ALA A 155 4.95 -16.53 2.03
N GLN A 156 5.41 -17.46 1.18
CA GLN A 156 6.67 -17.29 0.44
C GLN A 156 6.51 -16.25 -0.67
N SER A 157 5.37 -16.25 -1.36
CA SER A 157 5.06 -15.25 -2.38
C SER A 157 4.99 -13.83 -1.81
N ASP A 158 4.38 -13.65 -0.63
CA ASP A 158 4.39 -12.38 0.08
C ASP A 158 5.82 -11.90 0.41
N ILE A 159 6.69 -12.80 0.86
CA ILE A 159 8.09 -12.48 1.16
C ILE A 159 8.81 -12.02 -0.12
N HIS A 160 8.72 -12.79 -1.21
CA HIS A 160 9.36 -12.43 -2.47
C HIS A 160 8.81 -11.13 -3.06
N LEU A 161 7.49 -10.88 -2.95
CA LEU A 161 6.88 -9.61 -3.35
C LEU A 161 7.54 -8.43 -2.61
N LEU A 162 7.70 -8.53 -1.29
CA LEU A 162 8.32 -7.49 -0.48
C LEU A 162 9.82 -7.31 -0.79
N GLU A 163 10.53 -8.40 -1.10
CA GLU A 163 11.94 -8.36 -1.51
C GLU A 163 12.17 -7.67 -2.85
N VAL A 164 11.22 -7.81 -3.78
CA VAL A 164 11.24 -7.06 -5.04
C VAL A 164 10.85 -5.61 -4.79
N ALA A 165 9.76 -5.38 -4.05
CA ALA A 165 9.22 -4.04 -3.80
C ALA A 165 10.23 -3.12 -3.10
N ARG A 166 10.97 -3.61 -2.10
CA ARG A 166 11.96 -2.80 -1.36
C ARG A 166 13.11 -2.24 -2.22
N LYS A 167 13.33 -2.81 -3.40
CA LYS A 167 14.38 -2.39 -4.33
C LYS A 167 13.91 -1.29 -5.28
N LEU A 168 12.63 -0.93 -5.24
CA LEU A 168 12.06 0.12 -6.08
C LEU A 168 12.31 1.48 -5.45
N ASP A 169 12.64 2.47 -6.29
CA ASP A 169 12.89 3.84 -5.84
C ASP A 169 11.69 4.44 -5.10
N MET A 170 10.47 4.10 -5.52
CA MET A 170 9.23 4.61 -4.93
C MET A 170 8.71 3.79 -3.74
N TYR A 171 9.48 2.83 -3.24
CA TYR A 171 9.07 1.99 -2.10
C TYR A 171 8.84 2.81 -0.83
N GLY A 172 7.61 2.78 -0.33
CA GLY A 172 7.22 3.50 0.88
C GLY A 172 7.23 5.03 0.74
N ILE A 173 7.43 5.56 -0.46
CA ILE A 173 7.44 6.99 -0.72
C ILE A 173 6.01 7.48 -0.90
N ARG A 174 5.62 8.49 -0.11
CA ARG A 174 4.33 9.19 -0.21
C ARG A 174 4.58 10.67 -0.50
N PRO A 175 4.60 11.09 -1.77
CA PRO A 175 4.82 12.49 -2.12
C PRO A 175 3.61 13.35 -1.78
N HIS A 176 3.86 14.52 -1.19
CA HIS A 176 2.88 15.55 -0.89
C HIS A 176 3.13 16.76 -1.79
N PRO A 177 2.13 17.20 -2.59
CA PRO A 177 2.28 18.37 -3.45
C PRO A 177 2.64 19.62 -2.64
N ALA A 178 3.57 20.42 -3.17
CA ALA A 178 4.01 21.68 -2.61
C ALA A 178 4.49 22.63 -3.73
N ASN A 179 4.86 23.85 -3.34
CA ASN A 179 5.52 24.82 -4.21
C ASN A 179 6.83 25.26 -3.57
N ASP A 180 7.86 25.47 -4.38
CA ASP A 180 9.10 26.10 -3.92
C ASP A 180 8.95 27.64 -3.79
N GLY A 181 10.04 28.31 -3.41
CA GLY A 181 10.06 29.77 -3.25
C GLY A 181 9.86 30.56 -4.56
N GLU A 182 9.99 29.91 -5.71
CA GLU A 182 9.78 30.50 -7.05
C GLU A 182 8.40 30.12 -7.64
N GLY A 183 7.58 29.39 -6.88
CA GLY A 183 6.24 28.95 -7.27
C GLY A 183 6.23 27.68 -8.12
N MET A 184 7.37 27.02 -8.33
CA MET A 184 7.44 25.76 -9.07
C MET A 184 6.73 24.63 -8.31
N ARG A 185 5.92 23.84 -9.02
CA ARG A 185 5.27 22.66 -8.45
C ARG A 185 6.29 21.57 -8.18
N ILE A 186 6.39 21.18 -6.91
CA ILE A 186 7.22 20.10 -6.41
C ILE A 186 6.37 19.13 -5.60
N SER A 187 6.93 17.98 -5.26
CA SER A 187 6.37 17.07 -4.27
C SER A 187 7.42 16.74 -3.22
N LEU A 188 7.03 16.77 -1.95
CA LEU A 188 7.89 16.45 -0.82
C LEU A 188 7.52 15.06 -0.27
N ALA A 189 8.51 14.23 0.03
CA ALA A 189 8.26 12.97 0.75
C ALA A 189 9.22 12.82 1.92
N VAL A 190 8.81 12.07 2.94
CA VAL A 190 9.66 11.73 4.08
C VAL A 190 10.04 10.26 3.99
N THR A 191 11.31 9.96 4.18
CA THR A 191 11.86 8.61 4.22
C THR A 191 12.69 8.41 5.49
N HIS A 192 13.12 7.17 5.75
CA HIS A 192 14.04 6.88 6.86
C HIS A 192 15.41 7.56 6.72
N MET A 193 15.77 8.02 5.52
CA MET A 193 17.02 8.75 5.25
C MET A 193 16.87 10.28 5.28
N GLY A 194 15.65 10.82 5.36
CA GLY A 194 15.38 12.25 5.36
C GLY A 194 14.24 12.67 4.42
N ILE A 195 14.23 13.96 4.05
CA ILE A 195 13.22 14.56 3.16
C ILE A 195 13.69 14.48 1.71
N LEU A 196 12.82 14.01 0.82
CA LEU A 196 13.01 13.98 -0.63
C LEU A 196 12.19 15.08 -1.29
N VAL A 197 12.76 15.69 -2.34
CA VAL A 197 12.11 16.70 -3.18
C VAL A 197 12.04 16.15 -4.60
N PHE A 198 10.82 16.00 -5.12
CA PHE A 198 10.55 15.59 -6.50
C PHE A 198 10.09 16.80 -7.29
N GLN A 199 10.75 17.08 -8.41
CA GLN A 199 10.29 18.08 -9.34
C GLN A 199 9.19 17.48 -10.20
N VAL A 200 7.99 18.09 -10.22
CA VAL A 200 6.92 17.63 -11.10
C VAL A 200 7.23 18.14 -12.50
N THR A 201 8.01 17.39 -13.28
CA THR A 201 8.20 17.70 -14.70
C THR A 201 6.91 17.39 -15.43
N GLY A 202 6.17 18.43 -15.82
CA GLY A 202 4.95 18.28 -16.61
C GLY A 202 5.21 17.54 -17.91
N LYS A 203 4.61 16.35 -18.06
CA LYS A 203 4.43 15.58 -19.29
C LYS A 203 3.15 14.76 -19.07
N TYR A 204 1.99 14.95 -19.70
CA TYR A 204 1.54 15.68 -20.90
C TYR A 204 0.11 16.21 -20.68
N GLN A 205 -0.30 17.19 -21.50
CA GLN A 205 -1.71 17.44 -21.85
C GLN A 205 -2.27 16.28 -22.67
#